data_AF-A0A0B8PKQ0-F1
#
_entry.id   AF-A0A0B8PKQ0-F1
#
_cell.length_a   1.000
_cell.length_b   1.000
_cell.length_c   1.000
_cell.angle_alpha   90.00
_cell.angle_beta   90.00
_cell.angle_gamma   90.00
#
_symmetry.space_group_name_H-M   'P 1'
#
loop_
_entity.id
_entity.type
_entity.pdbx_description
1 polymer ?
#
loop_
_entity_poly.entity_id
_entity_poly.type
_entity_poly.pdbx_seq_one_letter_code
_entity_poly.pdbx_strand_id
1 'polypeptide(L)'
;MLEILMSLQKSAPVDFSLVAVNLDQKQPGFPGHILPEYLESLGVEYKIVEEDTYSIVQDKIPEGKTTCSLCSRLRRGILYRTAKELGATKIALGHHRDDIIETLFLNMFHGGKMKAMPPKLVSDNGEHVVIRPLAYCREKDIIKYAEMREYPIIPCNLCGSQPNLQRQNIKQMLNGWDKQFPGRIETMFRAMQNVVPSHLADFELFDFKSVDKDSGVINGGDIGFDKEEMPEVSTSEAVEFDPKLQLDVTNI
;
A
#
# COMPACT_ATOMS: atom_id res chain seq x y z
N MET A 1 -0.38 0.86 -11.25
CA MET A 1 -1.64 1.38 -10.62
C MET A 1 -2.56 2.03 -11.65
N LEU A 2 -2.10 3.06 -12.37
CA LEU A 2 -2.94 3.77 -13.36
C LEU A 2 -3.56 2.82 -14.39
N GLU A 3 -2.77 1.92 -14.98
CA GLU A 3 -3.27 0.93 -15.95
C GLU A 3 -4.39 0.04 -15.37
N ILE A 4 -4.26 -0.41 -14.11
CA ILE A 4 -5.30 -1.20 -13.42
C ILE A 4 -6.59 -0.37 -13.28
N LEU A 5 -6.48 0.90 -12.89
CA LEU A 5 -7.65 1.77 -12.76
C LEU A 5 -8.32 2.05 -14.11
N MET A 6 -7.54 2.25 -15.18
CA MET A 6 -8.07 2.40 -16.55
C MET A 6 -8.77 1.12 -17.03
N SER A 7 -8.22 -0.05 -16.71
CA SER A 7 -8.85 -1.34 -17.03
C SER A 7 -10.16 -1.52 -16.27
N LEU A 8 -10.19 -1.17 -14.98
CA LEU A 8 -11.41 -1.16 -14.17
C LEU A 8 -12.45 -0.16 -14.69
N GLN A 9 -12.04 1.01 -15.16
CA GLN A 9 -12.95 2.01 -15.74
C GLN A 9 -13.73 1.46 -16.95
N LYS A 10 -13.14 0.53 -17.69
CA LYS A 10 -13.77 -0.09 -18.88
C LYS A 10 -14.67 -1.29 -18.53
N SER A 11 -14.45 -1.93 -17.39
CA SER A 11 -15.03 -3.25 -17.08
C SER A 11 -15.90 -3.28 -15.83
N ALA A 12 -15.74 -2.33 -14.92
CA ALA A 12 -16.46 -2.31 -13.66
C ALA A 12 -17.92 -1.83 -13.86
N PRO A 13 -18.88 -2.33 -13.07
CA PRO A 13 -20.29 -1.92 -13.12
C PRO A 13 -20.53 -0.55 -12.47
N VAL A 14 -19.54 0.34 -12.48
CA VAL A 14 -19.58 1.67 -11.85
C VAL A 14 -18.93 2.70 -12.76
N ASP A 15 -19.60 3.84 -12.94
CA ASP A 15 -19.08 4.95 -13.72
C ASP A 15 -18.17 5.84 -12.89
N PHE A 16 -16.95 6.09 -13.38
CA PHE A 16 -16.03 7.05 -12.79
C PHE A 16 -15.08 7.62 -13.84
N SER A 17 -14.60 8.85 -13.60
CA SER A 17 -13.52 9.47 -14.37
C SER A 17 -12.18 9.30 -13.64
N LEU A 18 -11.09 9.43 -14.38
CA LEU A 18 -9.73 9.37 -13.88
C LEU A 18 -8.96 10.59 -14.35
N VAL A 19 -8.30 11.27 -13.41
CA VAL A 19 -7.32 12.32 -13.70
C VAL A 19 -6.00 11.90 -13.07
N ALA A 20 -4.97 11.69 -13.89
CA ALA A 20 -3.63 11.39 -13.42
C ALA A 20 -2.95 12.68 -12.94
N VAL A 21 -2.47 12.70 -11.70
CA VAL A 21 -1.80 13.87 -11.13
C VAL A 21 -0.34 13.55 -10.83
N ASN A 22 0.57 14.35 -11.37
CA ASN A 22 1.97 14.34 -11.00
C ASN A 22 2.35 15.66 -10.33
N LEU A 23 3.22 15.60 -9.33
CA LEU A 23 3.81 16.78 -8.70
C LEU A 23 5.29 16.87 -9.10
N ASP A 24 5.61 17.80 -9.98
CA ASP A 24 6.98 18.24 -10.23
C ASP A 24 7.41 19.15 -9.08
N GLN A 25 8.31 18.61 -8.25
CA GLN A 25 8.83 19.27 -7.05
C GLN A 25 10.03 20.19 -7.35
N LYS A 26 10.38 20.39 -8.63
CA LYS A 26 11.55 21.13 -9.11
C LYS A 26 12.88 20.59 -8.58
N GLN A 27 12.96 19.27 -8.41
CA GLN A 27 14.21 18.61 -8.04
C GLN A 27 15.22 18.73 -9.20
N PRO A 28 16.51 19.02 -8.91
CA PRO A 28 17.55 19.03 -9.93
C PRO A 28 17.60 17.69 -10.69
N GLY A 29 17.57 17.76 -12.03
CA GLY A 29 17.62 16.59 -12.89
C GLY A 29 16.31 15.81 -13.03
N PHE A 30 15.17 16.31 -12.51
CA PHE A 30 13.87 15.68 -12.74
C PHE A 30 13.46 15.76 -14.22
N PRO A 31 13.17 14.63 -14.90
CA PRO A 31 12.85 14.63 -16.31
C PRO A 31 11.37 14.96 -16.54
N GLY A 32 11.05 16.25 -16.52
CA GLY A 32 9.66 16.75 -16.55
C GLY A 32 8.85 16.39 -17.79
N HIS A 33 9.48 15.97 -18.90
CA HIS A 33 8.80 15.61 -20.15
C HIS A 33 8.29 14.16 -20.19
N ILE A 34 8.94 13.24 -19.46
CA ILE A 34 8.68 11.79 -19.57
C ILE A 34 7.24 11.42 -19.19
N LEU A 35 6.73 11.94 -18.07
CA LEU A 35 5.36 11.63 -17.63
C LEU A 35 4.27 12.26 -18.50
N PRO A 36 4.35 13.56 -18.87
CA PRO A 36 3.42 14.16 -19.82
C PRO A 36 3.31 13.38 -21.13
N GLU A 37 4.44 13.08 -21.79
CA GLU A 37 4.46 12.35 -23.06
C GLU A 37 3.84 10.95 -22.91
N TYR A 38 4.18 10.25 -21.83
CA TYR A 38 3.59 8.94 -21.53
C TYR A 38 2.08 9.02 -21.29
N LEU A 39 1.60 9.96 -20.48
CA LEU A 39 0.18 10.11 -20.16
C LEU A 39 -0.64 10.54 -21.39
N GLU A 40 -0.07 11.42 -22.23
CA GLU A 40 -0.66 11.81 -23.51
C GLU A 40 -0.78 10.61 -24.46
N SER A 41 0.26 9.77 -24.55
CA SER A 41 0.22 8.53 -25.36
C SER A 41 -0.87 7.54 -24.91
N LEU A 42 -1.24 7.56 -23.63
CA LEU A 42 -2.31 6.73 -23.07
C LEU A 42 -3.71 7.33 -23.28
N GLY A 43 -3.81 8.61 -23.69
CA GLY A 43 -5.08 9.32 -23.85
C GLY A 43 -5.85 9.51 -22.55
N VAL A 44 -5.16 9.59 -21.40
CA VAL A 44 -5.79 9.82 -20.09
C VAL A 44 -5.73 11.29 -19.73
N GLU A 45 -6.77 11.82 -19.08
CA GLU A 45 -6.73 13.16 -18.53
C GLU A 45 -5.64 13.25 -17.45
N TYR A 46 -4.81 14.30 -17.49
CA TYR A 46 -3.76 14.49 -16.51
C TYR A 46 -3.52 15.95 -16.14
N LYS A 47 -2.94 16.17 -14.96
CA LYS A 47 -2.48 17.47 -14.47
C LYS A 47 -1.06 17.34 -13.90
N ILE A 48 -0.12 18.10 -14.48
CA ILE A 48 1.20 18.31 -13.91
C ILE A 48 1.12 19.53 -12.99
N VAL A 49 1.36 19.32 -11.70
CA VAL A 49 1.43 20.37 -10.71
C VAL A 49 2.90 20.72 -10.51
N GLU A 50 3.26 21.98 -10.70
CA GLU A 50 4.64 22.43 -10.58
C GLU A 50 4.79 23.32 -9.34
N GLU A 51 5.50 22.82 -8.33
CA GLU A 51 5.78 23.58 -7.10
C GLU A 51 7.17 23.26 -6.57
N ASP A 52 7.96 24.31 -6.31
CA ASP A 52 9.31 24.16 -5.76
C ASP A 52 9.30 23.83 -4.26
N THR A 53 8.92 22.58 -3.96
CA THR A 53 9.03 22.03 -2.62
C THR A 53 10.45 21.58 -2.29
N TYR A 54 11.29 21.36 -3.31
CA TYR A 54 12.68 20.97 -3.13
C TYR A 54 13.46 22.06 -2.38
N SER A 55 13.43 23.30 -2.86
CA SER A 55 14.15 24.41 -2.23
C SER A 55 13.67 24.67 -0.81
N ILE A 56 12.36 24.59 -0.56
CA ILE A 56 11.78 24.72 0.78
C ILE A 56 12.34 23.65 1.72
N VAL A 57 12.45 22.41 1.26
CA VAL A 57 12.95 21.30 2.07
C VAL A 57 14.45 21.47 2.36
N GLN A 58 15.25 21.89 1.38
CA GLN A 58 16.69 22.13 1.55
C GLN A 58 16.96 23.30 2.51
N ASP A 59 16.17 24.38 2.42
CA ASP A 59 16.29 25.55 3.31
C ASP A 59 15.91 25.21 4.76
N LYS A 60 14.82 24.46 4.96
CA LYS A 60 14.24 24.20 6.29
C LYS A 60 14.94 23.08 7.05
N ILE A 61 15.61 22.16 6.36
CA ILE A 61 16.17 20.95 6.97
C ILE A 61 17.70 21.02 6.90
N PRO A 62 18.40 21.06 8.04
CA PRO A 62 19.85 21.06 8.05
C PRO A 62 20.43 19.88 7.30
N GLU A 63 21.59 20.08 6.68
CA GLU A 63 22.31 19.03 5.97
C GLU A 63 22.57 17.82 6.88
N GLY A 64 22.44 16.61 6.32
CA GLY A 64 22.57 15.36 7.07
C GLY A 64 21.36 14.98 7.93
N LYS A 65 20.31 15.80 7.99
CA LYS A 65 19.03 15.43 8.62
C LYS A 65 18.04 14.85 7.61
N THR A 66 17.11 14.05 8.11
CA THR A 66 16.10 13.40 7.27
C THR A 66 15.10 14.40 6.70
N THR A 67 15.03 14.50 5.38
CA THR A 67 14.12 15.44 4.68
C THR A 67 12.70 14.88 4.47
N CYS A 68 12.55 13.55 4.54
CA CYS A 68 11.33 12.83 4.14
C CYS A 68 10.06 13.32 4.87
N SER A 69 10.15 13.70 6.15
CA SER A 69 8.99 14.15 6.93
C SER A 69 8.40 15.45 6.38
N LEU A 70 9.23 16.45 6.07
CA LEU A 70 8.74 17.72 5.52
C LEU A 70 8.29 17.56 4.06
N CYS A 71 9.10 16.90 3.22
CA CYS A 71 8.75 16.62 1.84
C CYS A 71 7.42 15.87 1.72
N SER A 72 7.21 14.82 2.52
CA SER A 72 5.95 14.06 2.50
C SER A 72 4.74 14.90 2.93
N ARG A 73 4.89 15.84 3.88
CA ARG A 73 3.80 16.71 4.31
C ARG A 73 3.42 17.72 3.24
N LEU A 74 4.42 18.37 2.62
CA LEU A 74 4.21 19.32 1.53
C LEU A 74 3.51 18.65 0.34
N ARG A 75 4.06 17.53 -0.14
CA ARG A 75 3.48 16.77 -1.25
C ARG A 75 2.05 16.33 -0.98
N ARG A 76 1.75 15.87 0.24
CA ARG A 76 0.37 15.49 0.60
C ARG A 76 -0.57 16.70 0.54
N GLY A 77 -0.17 17.83 1.13
CA GLY A 77 -0.97 19.04 1.13
C GLY A 77 -1.29 19.53 -0.29
N ILE A 78 -0.28 19.51 -1.17
CA ILE A 78 -0.42 19.90 -2.57
C ILE A 78 -1.37 18.95 -3.30
N LEU A 79 -1.15 17.63 -3.22
CA LEU A 79 -2.02 16.65 -3.88
C LEU A 79 -3.48 16.73 -3.40
N TYR A 80 -3.71 17.03 -2.12
CA TYR A 80 -5.06 17.14 -1.56
C TYR A 80 -5.74 18.44 -2.01
N ARG A 81 -5.00 19.55 -2.06
CA ARG A 81 -5.48 20.80 -2.66
C ARG A 81 -5.84 20.60 -4.13
N THR A 82 -4.97 19.97 -4.91
CA THR A 82 -5.21 19.68 -6.32
C THR A 82 -6.43 18.77 -6.51
N ALA A 83 -6.59 17.75 -5.67
CA ALA A 83 -7.77 16.90 -5.71
C ALA A 83 -9.07 17.71 -5.50
N LYS A 84 -9.06 18.66 -4.56
CA LYS A 84 -10.18 19.57 -4.30
C LYS A 84 -10.48 20.46 -5.51
N GLU A 85 -9.45 21.07 -6.09
CA GLU A 85 -9.58 21.92 -7.29
C GLU A 85 -10.17 21.17 -8.49
N LEU A 86 -9.81 19.89 -8.64
CA LEU A 86 -10.31 19.01 -9.70
C LEU A 86 -11.70 18.42 -9.39
N GLY A 87 -12.26 18.69 -8.20
CA GLY A 87 -13.53 18.09 -7.78
C GLY A 87 -13.46 16.57 -7.56
N ALA A 88 -12.27 16.02 -7.31
CA ALA A 88 -12.09 14.58 -7.14
C ALA A 88 -12.70 14.09 -5.83
N THR A 89 -13.46 13.00 -5.86
CA THR A 89 -14.02 12.40 -4.63
C THR A 89 -13.06 11.43 -3.94
N LYS A 90 -12.05 10.94 -4.66
CA LYS A 90 -11.09 9.93 -4.20
C LYS A 90 -9.67 10.27 -4.64
N ILE A 91 -8.71 9.94 -3.80
CA ILE A 91 -7.28 10.09 -4.09
C ILE A 91 -6.65 8.68 -4.08
N ALA A 92 -6.26 8.19 -5.25
CA ALA A 92 -5.58 6.90 -5.38
C ALA A 92 -4.07 7.08 -5.20
N LEU A 93 -3.49 6.35 -4.24
CA LEU A 93 -2.04 6.35 -3.98
C LEU A 93 -1.47 4.95 -4.22
N GLY A 94 -0.32 4.88 -4.89
CA GLY A 94 0.33 3.63 -5.32
C GLY A 94 1.00 2.82 -4.22
N HIS A 95 0.62 3.01 -2.95
CA HIS A 95 1.20 2.23 -1.84
C HIS A 95 0.80 0.77 -1.94
N HIS A 96 1.76 -0.14 -1.76
CA HIS A 96 1.56 -1.58 -1.85
C HIS A 96 1.64 -2.29 -0.49
N ARG A 97 1.50 -3.62 -0.47
CA ARG A 97 1.50 -4.42 0.78
C ARG A 97 2.75 -4.17 1.62
N ASP A 98 3.92 -4.19 0.99
CA ASP A 98 5.19 -4.01 1.68
C ASP A 98 5.28 -2.62 2.32
N ASP A 99 4.85 -1.54 1.65
CA ASP A 99 4.79 -0.19 2.24
C ASP A 99 3.92 -0.13 3.52
N ILE A 100 2.81 -0.87 3.52
CA ILE A 100 1.88 -0.95 4.63
C ILE A 100 2.55 -1.65 5.82
N ILE A 101 3.23 -2.76 5.59
CA ILE A 101 3.99 -3.50 6.62
C ILE A 101 5.17 -2.67 7.12
N GLU A 102 5.95 -2.07 6.25
CA GLU A 102 7.03 -1.16 6.65
C GLU A 102 6.51 -0.04 7.56
N THR A 103 5.32 0.50 7.26
CA THR A 103 4.71 1.55 8.07
C THR A 103 4.20 1.02 9.41
N LEU A 104 3.69 -0.22 9.48
CA LEU A 104 3.38 -0.88 10.75
C LEU A 104 4.62 -0.95 11.64
N PHE A 105 5.73 -1.46 11.11
CA PHE A 105 6.98 -1.60 11.86
C PHE A 105 7.58 -0.25 12.26
N LEU A 106 7.52 0.78 11.41
CA LEU A 106 7.93 2.13 11.77
C LEU A 106 7.15 2.67 12.98
N ASN A 107 5.82 2.50 12.98
CA ASN A 107 4.99 2.95 14.10
C ASN A 107 5.19 2.08 15.35
N MET A 108 5.41 0.79 15.19
CA MET A 108 5.63 -0.12 16.31
C MET A 108 6.98 0.17 17.00
N PHE A 109 8.06 0.33 16.23
CA PHE A 109 9.41 0.52 16.76
C PHE A 109 9.70 1.94 17.24
N HIS A 110 9.12 2.96 16.61
CA HIS A 110 9.44 4.37 16.92
C HIS A 110 8.25 5.18 17.41
N GLY A 111 7.03 4.75 17.10
CA GLY A 111 5.80 5.46 17.48
C GLY A 111 5.05 4.85 18.66
N GLY A 112 5.43 3.65 19.12
CA GLY A 112 4.72 2.91 20.16
C GLY A 112 3.26 2.58 19.79
N LYS A 113 2.95 2.42 18.50
CA LYS A 113 1.57 2.27 17.99
C LYS A 113 1.44 1.08 17.06
N MET A 114 0.39 0.28 17.26
CA MET A 114 -0.08 -0.71 16.29
C MET A 114 -0.87 -0.01 15.17
N LYS A 115 -0.14 0.69 14.29
CA LYS A 115 -0.71 1.52 13.24
C LYS A 115 0.04 1.35 11.93
N ALA A 116 -0.69 1.03 10.87
CA ALA A 116 -0.16 0.92 9.52
C ALA A 116 -0.78 2.00 8.60
N MET A 117 -0.90 1.69 7.32
CA MET A 117 -1.68 2.47 6.36
C MET A 117 -2.87 1.64 5.86
N PRO A 118 -4.12 1.99 6.20
CA PRO A 118 -5.27 1.20 5.78
C PRO A 118 -5.47 1.29 4.25
N PRO A 119 -6.04 0.27 3.60
CA PRO A 119 -6.33 0.32 2.15
C PRO A 119 -7.24 1.49 1.75
N LYS A 120 -8.09 1.95 2.68
CA LYS A 120 -9.02 3.07 2.50
C LYS A 120 -9.08 3.90 3.78
N LEU A 121 -9.02 5.23 3.67
CA LEU A 121 -9.29 6.15 4.78
C LEU A 121 -9.95 7.44 4.28
N VAL A 122 -10.63 8.15 5.16
CA VAL A 122 -11.07 9.52 4.92
C VAL A 122 -9.93 10.47 5.31
N SER A 123 -9.67 11.51 4.52
CA SER A 123 -8.70 12.55 4.87
C SER A 123 -9.08 13.24 6.19
N ASP A 124 -8.08 13.78 6.91
CA ASP A 124 -8.30 14.38 8.23
C ASP A 124 -9.33 15.54 8.22
N ASN A 125 -9.50 16.21 7.08
CA ASN A 125 -10.47 17.28 6.86
C ASN A 125 -11.84 16.80 6.34
N GLY A 126 -12.05 15.50 6.16
CA GLY A 126 -13.31 14.91 5.70
C GLY A 126 -13.61 15.05 4.20
N GLU A 127 -12.78 15.76 3.44
CA GLU A 127 -13.10 16.15 2.06
C GLU A 127 -12.88 15.03 1.02
N HIS A 128 -11.95 14.11 1.27
CA HIS A 128 -11.55 13.10 0.29
C HIS A 128 -11.45 11.71 0.90
N VAL A 129 -11.70 10.69 0.08
CA VAL A 129 -11.39 9.30 0.44
C VAL A 129 -10.07 8.90 -0.23
N VAL A 130 -9.06 8.57 0.57
CA VAL A 130 -7.79 8.02 0.08
C VAL A 130 -7.95 6.52 -0.11
N ILE A 131 -7.57 6.02 -1.28
CA ILE A 131 -7.57 4.59 -1.60
C ILE A 131 -6.16 4.13 -2.02
N ARG A 132 -5.84 2.87 -1.73
CA ARG A 132 -4.58 2.21 -2.10
C ARG A 132 -4.88 0.95 -2.90
N PRO A 133 -5.09 1.07 -4.23
CA PRO A 133 -5.47 -0.07 -5.07
C PRO A 133 -4.47 -1.24 -5.04
N LEU A 134 -3.21 -0.96 -4.72
CA LEU A 134 -2.14 -1.95 -4.67
C LEU A 134 -1.90 -2.54 -3.27
N ALA A 135 -2.75 -2.26 -2.28
CA ALA A 135 -2.55 -2.65 -0.88
C ALA A 135 -2.29 -4.15 -0.65
N TYR A 136 -2.73 -5.01 -1.58
CA TYR A 136 -2.58 -6.47 -1.52
C TYR A 136 -1.50 -7.01 -2.46
N CYS A 137 -0.89 -6.17 -3.29
CA CYS A 137 0.15 -6.54 -4.25
C CYS A 137 1.52 -6.58 -3.56
N ARG A 138 2.38 -7.58 -3.88
CA ARG A 138 3.79 -7.58 -3.43
C ARG A 138 4.55 -6.55 -4.27
N GLU A 139 5.55 -5.92 -3.66
CA GLU A 139 6.51 -5.08 -4.38
C GLU A 139 7.20 -5.84 -5.53
N LYS A 140 7.70 -7.06 -5.28
CA LYS A 140 8.40 -7.87 -6.30
C LYS A 140 7.54 -8.15 -7.55
N ASP A 141 6.23 -8.34 -7.36
CA ASP A 141 5.30 -8.60 -8.47
C ASP A 141 5.05 -7.32 -9.26
N ILE A 142 4.95 -6.17 -8.57
CA ILE A 142 4.82 -4.85 -9.21
C ILE A 142 6.06 -4.52 -10.04
N ILE A 143 7.26 -4.78 -9.51
CA ILE A 143 8.52 -4.55 -10.22
C ILE A 143 8.56 -5.39 -11.50
N LYS A 144 8.33 -6.71 -11.39
CA LYS A 144 8.31 -7.63 -12.54
C LYS A 144 7.28 -7.19 -13.58
N TYR A 145 6.09 -6.78 -13.13
CA TYR A 145 5.05 -6.27 -14.03
C TYR A 145 5.48 -4.98 -14.73
N ALA A 146 6.11 -4.04 -14.00
CA ALA A 146 6.58 -2.80 -14.57
C ALA A 146 7.68 -3.00 -15.63
N GLU A 147 8.57 -3.96 -15.40
CA GLU A 147 9.60 -4.38 -16.37
C GLU A 147 8.96 -4.96 -17.65
N MET A 148 8.00 -5.88 -17.50
CA MET A 148 7.28 -6.48 -18.63
C MET A 148 6.48 -5.48 -19.47
N ARG A 149 6.01 -4.40 -18.83
CA ARG A 149 5.24 -3.34 -19.47
C ARG A 149 6.10 -2.16 -19.93
N GLU A 150 7.40 -2.22 -19.67
CA GLU A 150 8.38 -1.18 -20.01
C GLU A 150 7.95 0.22 -19.55
N TYR A 151 7.42 0.33 -18.33
CA TYR A 151 6.94 1.62 -17.83
C TYR A 151 8.09 2.63 -17.68
N PRO A 152 7.85 3.92 -17.95
CA PRO A 152 8.85 4.96 -17.75
C PRO A 152 9.00 5.30 -16.26
N ILE A 153 9.83 4.52 -15.55
CA ILE A 153 10.06 4.70 -14.11
C ILE A 153 10.99 5.89 -13.87
N ILE A 154 10.50 6.88 -13.12
CA ILE A 154 11.30 8.03 -12.68
C ILE A 154 11.72 7.84 -11.21
N PRO A 155 13.02 7.72 -10.90
CA PRO A 155 13.49 7.60 -9.52
C PRO A 155 13.38 8.93 -8.75
N CYS A 156 13.17 8.84 -7.43
CA CYS A 156 13.21 10.01 -6.54
C CYS A 156 14.59 10.11 -5.88
N ASN A 157 15.39 11.08 -6.32
CA ASN A 157 16.75 11.26 -5.83
C ASN A 157 16.82 11.87 -4.42
N LEU A 158 15.74 12.47 -3.91
CA LEU A 158 15.68 13.09 -2.59
C LEU A 158 15.50 12.07 -1.44
N CYS A 159 14.73 10.99 -1.70
CA CYS A 159 14.33 10.02 -0.67
C CYS A 159 15.13 8.72 -0.71
N GLY A 160 15.73 8.35 -1.85
CA GLY A 160 16.51 7.11 -1.97
C GLY A 160 17.97 7.20 -1.53
N SER A 161 18.50 8.42 -1.42
CA SER A 161 19.94 8.70 -1.31
C SER A 161 20.46 8.97 0.10
N GLN A 162 19.58 9.07 1.11
CA GLN A 162 20.01 9.40 2.46
C GLN A 162 20.48 8.16 3.22
N PRO A 163 21.72 8.14 3.74
CA PRO A 163 22.15 7.09 4.65
C PRO A 163 21.31 7.13 5.93
N ASN A 164 21.01 5.96 6.50
CA ASN A 164 20.28 5.77 7.77
C ASN A 164 18.77 6.08 7.76
N LEU A 165 18.11 5.96 6.61
CA LEU A 165 16.65 6.03 6.59
C LEU A 165 16.05 4.81 7.31
N GLN A 166 15.30 5.06 8.39
CA GLN A 166 14.62 4.01 9.17
C GLN A 166 13.75 3.09 8.30
N ARG A 167 13.12 3.64 7.26
CA ARG A 167 12.35 2.86 6.29
C ARG A 167 13.23 1.86 5.51
N GLN A 168 14.44 2.25 5.10
CA GLN A 168 15.36 1.34 4.42
C GLN A 168 15.84 0.23 5.36
N ASN A 169 16.12 0.54 6.62
CA ASN A 169 16.49 -0.46 7.63
C ASN A 169 15.38 -1.50 7.82
N ILE A 170 14.12 -1.05 7.96
CA ILE A 170 12.96 -1.95 8.08
C ILE A 170 12.76 -2.76 6.81
N LYS A 171 12.90 -2.15 5.63
CA LYS A 171 12.82 -2.87 4.36
C LYS A 171 13.87 -3.98 4.25
N GLN A 172 15.11 -3.71 4.65
CA GLN A 172 16.18 -4.71 4.68
C GLN A 172 15.86 -5.85 5.66
N MET A 173 15.34 -5.53 6.86
CA MET A 173 14.91 -6.52 7.84
C MET A 173 13.80 -7.42 7.28
N LEU A 174 12.75 -6.84 6.69
CA LEU A 174 11.63 -7.58 6.09
C LEU A 174 12.10 -8.48 4.94
N ASN A 175 12.97 -7.96 4.07
CA ASN A 175 13.56 -8.75 3.00
C ASN A 175 14.43 -9.90 3.53
N GLY A 176 15.15 -9.68 4.64
CA GLY A 176 15.90 -10.72 5.32
C GLY A 176 14.99 -11.84 5.83
N TRP A 177 13.87 -11.49 6.45
CA TRP A 177 12.89 -12.46 6.94
C TRP A 177 12.17 -13.21 5.82
N ASP A 178 11.79 -12.54 4.73
CA ASP A 178 11.14 -13.23 3.59
C ASP A 178 12.10 -14.21 2.90
N LYS A 179 13.40 -13.90 2.87
CA LYS A 179 14.42 -14.84 2.37
C LYS A 179 14.59 -16.07 3.28
N GLN A 180 14.57 -15.88 4.60
CA GLN A 180 14.71 -16.98 5.56
C GLN A 180 13.42 -17.81 5.66
N PHE A 181 12.27 -17.16 5.53
CA PHE A 181 10.95 -17.75 5.64
C PHE A 181 10.05 -17.22 4.52
N PRO A 182 10.08 -17.82 3.32
CA PRO A 182 9.24 -17.40 2.20
C PRO A 182 7.76 -17.36 2.60
N GLY A 183 7.09 -16.24 2.37
CA GLY A 183 5.69 -16.07 2.81
C GLY A 183 5.53 -15.28 4.11
N ARG A 184 6.62 -14.81 4.72
CA ARG A 184 6.58 -14.14 6.02
C ARG A 184 5.85 -12.81 5.95
N ILE A 185 6.08 -12.01 4.91
CA ILE A 185 5.44 -10.69 4.75
C ILE A 185 3.93 -10.85 4.59
N GLU A 186 3.49 -11.89 3.91
CA GLU A 186 2.09 -12.25 3.68
C GLU A 186 1.42 -12.70 4.96
N THR A 187 2.13 -13.51 5.75
CA THR A 187 1.68 -13.93 7.08
C THR A 187 1.52 -12.71 8.00
N MET A 188 2.48 -11.78 8.00
CA MET A 188 2.41 -10.54 8.77
C MET A 188 1.24 -9.65 8.30
N PHE A 189 1.01 -9.54 6.99
CA PHE A 189 -0.12 -8.79 6.45
C PHE A 189 -1.47 -9.45 6.76
N ARG A 190 -1.54 -10.79 6.76
CA ARG A 190 -2.73 -11.52 7.22
C ARG A 190 -2.99 -11.26 8.70
N ALA A 191 -1.96 -11.20 9.54
CA ALA A 191 -2.12 -10.87 10.96
C ALA A 191 -2.78 -9.49 11.17
N MET A 192 -2.50 -8.50 10.32
CA MET A 192 -3.18 -7.20 10.37
C MET A 192 -4.69 -7.25 10.08
N GLN A 193 -5.16 -8.30 9.42
CA GLN A 193 -6.58 -8.52 9.12
C GLN A 193 -7.27 -9.36 10.20
N ASN A 194 -6.50 -9.99 11.09
CA ASN A 194 -6.96 -10.96 12.07
C ASN A 194 -6.51 -10.52 13.47
N VAL A 195 -6.99 -9.34 13.91
CA VAL A 195 -6.69 -8.80 15.24
C VAL A 195 -7.65 -9.42 16.25
N VAL A 196 -7.14 -9.88 17.38
CA VAL A 196 -7.94 -10.42 18.49
C VAL A 196 -7.84 -9.47 19.69
N PRO A 197 -8.77 -8.51 19.87
CA PRO A 197 -8.65 -7.47 20.90
C PRO A 197 -8.47 -8.01 22.31
N SER A 198 -9.10 -9.15 22.65
CA SER A 198 -8.97 -9.75 23.99
C SER A 198 -7.59 -10.28 24.31
N HIS A 199 -6.75 -10.50 23.30
CA HIS A 199 -5.37 -10.98 23.44
C HIS A 199 -4.36 -9.83 23.27
N LEU A 200 -4.84 -8.57 23.29
CA LEU A 200 -4.01 -7.37 23.27
C LEU A 200 -4.19 -6.57 24.58
N ALA A 201 -3.26 -5.65 24.84
CA ALA A 201 -3.22 -4.85 26.07
C ALA A 201 -3.99 -3.52 25.99
N ASP A 202 -4.98 -3.42 25.09
CA ASP A 202 -5.79 -2.21 24.91
C ASP A 202 -7.12 -2.33 25.66
N PHE A 203 -7.22 -1.63 26.79
CA PHE A 203 -8.39 -1.66 27.66
C PHE A 203 -9.64 -1.01 27.04
N GLU A 204 -9.47 -0.06 26.13
CA GLU A 204 -10.60 0.61 25.47
C GLU A 204 -11.23 -0.30 24.42
N LEU A 205 -10.42 -1.13 23.76
CA LEU A 205 -10.90 -2.12 22.80
C LEU A 205 -11.40 -3.41 23.46
N PHE A 206 -10.88 -3.77 24.63
CA PHE A 206 -11.34 -4.91 25.40
C PHE A 206 -11.10 -4.73 26.91
N ASP A 207 -12.18 -4.79 27.70
CA ASP A 207 -12.12 -4.68 29.16
C ASP A 207 -11.63 -6.00 29.79
N PHE A 208 -10.31 -6.24 29.74
CA PHE A 208 -9.70 -7.40 30.38
C PHE A 208 -9.66 -7.29 31.92
N LYS A 209 -10.08 -6.17 32.53
CA LYS A 209 -10.14 -6.06 34.01
C LYS A 209 -11.41 -6.67 34.58
N SER A 210 -12.49 -6.72 33.79
CA SER A 210 -13.73 -7.38 34.19
C SER A 210 -13.72 -8.89 33.92
N VAL A 211 -12.70 -9.42 33.24
CA VAL A 211 -12.55 -10.85 32.99
C VAL A 211 -12.28 -11.59 34.30
N ASP A 212 -13.10 -12.61 34.56
CA ASP A 212 -13.02 -13.52 35.69
C ASP A 212 -13.20 -14.98 35.26
N LYS A 213 -13.18 -15.89 36.25
CA LYS A 213 -13.33 -17.34 36.00
C LYS A 213 -14.69 -17.73 35.40
N ASP A 214 -15.70 -16.88 35.56
CA ASP A 214 -17.08 -17.13 35.16
C ASP A 214 -17.38 -16.50 33.78
N SER A 215 -16.41 -15.79 33.19
CA SER A 215 -16.52 -15.10 31.91
C SER A 215 -16.56 -16.02 30.68
N GLY A 216 -16.32 -17.32 30.85
CA GLY A 216 -16.29 -18.30 29.77
C GLY A 216 -15.09 -18.13 28.81
N VAL A 217 -15.13 -18.84 27.67
CA VAL A 217 -14.07 -18.79 26.65
C VAL A 217 -14.30 -17.59 25.72
N ILE A 218 -13.43 -16.58 25.82
CA ILE A 218 -13.51 -15.35 25.02
C ILE A 218 -12.69 -15.50 23.75
N ASN A 219 -13.27 -15.13 22.60
CA ASN A 219 -12.63 -15.19 21.27
C ASN A 219 -11.98 -16.54 20.93
N GLY A 220 -12.62 -17.64 21.32
CA GLY A 220 -12.13 -18.99 21.02
C GLY A 220 -11.01 -19.50 21.94
N GLY A 221 -10.58 -18.70 22.92
CA GLY A 221 -9.50 -19.06 23.84
C GLY A 221 -8.12 -18.87 23.21
N ASP A 222 -7.09 -19.30 23.93
CA ASP A 222 -5.70 -19.24 23.46
C ASP A 222 -5.33 -20.49 22.66
N ILE A 223 -5.93 -20.60 21.47
CA ILE A 223 -5.72 -21.73 20.53
C ILE A 223 -4.59 -21.45 19.52
N GLY A 224 -3.72 -20.47 19.81
CA GLY A 224 -2.88 -19.80 18.80
C GLY A 224 -1.95 -20.70 17.97
N PHE A 225 -1.51 -21.85 18.51
CA PHE A 225 -0.69 -22.84 17.79
C PHE A 225 -1.35 -24.22 17.69
N ASP A 226 -2.61 -24.33 18.11
CA ASP A 226 -3.34 -25.58 18.02
C ASP A 226 -3.65 -25.88 16.55
N LYS A 227 -3.59 -27.16 16.17
CA LYS A 227 -3.92 -27.56 14.80
C LYS A 227 -5.40 -27.25 14.55
N GLU A 228 -5.69 -26.35 13.62
CA GLU A 228 -7.04 -26.20 13.08
C GLU A 228 -7.53 -27.57 12.58
N GLU A 229 -8.64 -28.06 13.12
CA GLU A 229 -9.32 -29.23 12.57
C GLU A 229 -9.80 -28.87 11.16
N MET A 230 -9.15 -29.44 10.15
CA MET A 230 -9.61 -29.30 8.77
C MET A 230 -10.95 -30.01 8.65
N PRO A 231 -12.00 -29.39 8.07
CA PRO A 231 -13.22 -30.10 7.78
C PRO A 231 -12.89 -31.30 6.90
N GLU A 232 -13.31 -32.50 7.32
CA GLU A 232 -13.18 -33.71 6.51
C GLU A 232 -13.94 -33.50 5.20
N VAL A 233 -13.20 -33.26 4.11
CA VAL A 233 -13.77 -33.30 2.78
C VAL A 233 -14.03 -34.77 2.47
N SER A 234 -15.30 -35.19 2.55
CA SER A 234 -15.71 -36.53 2.12
C SER A 234 -15.37 -36.69 0.64
N THR A 235 -14.41 -37.56 0.33
CA THR A 235 -13.96 -37.87 -1.05
C THR A 235 -14.96 -38.69 -1.86
N SER A 236 -16.23 -38.74 -1.45
CA SER A 236 -17.24 -39.60 -2.09
C SER A 236 -17.81 -39.07 -3.40
N GLU A 237 -17.46 -37.86 -3.83
CA GLU A 237 -17.86 -37.32 -5.13
C GLU A 237 -16.67 -36.68 -5.84
N ALA A 238 -15.72 -37.51 -6.27
CA ALA A 238 -14.79 -37.12 -7.31
C ALA A 238 -15.59 -36.90 -8.60
N VAL A 239 -15.88 -35.64 -8.92
CA VAL A 239 -16.40 -35.27 -10.24
C VAL A 239 -15.28 -35.54 -11.24
N GLU A 240 -15.44 -36.59 -12.05
CA GLU A 240 -14.54 -36.89 -13.17
C GLU A 240 -14.42 -35.66 -14.08
N PHE A 241 -13.18 -35.26 -14.35
CA PHE A 241 -12.86 -34.13 -15.22
C PHE A 241 -13.35 -34.41 -16.64
N ASP A 242 -14.27 -33.58 -17.17
CA ASP A 242 -14.72 -33.66 -18.57
C ASP A 242 -13.61 -33.17 -19.51
N PRO A 243 -13.01 -34.04 -20.33
CA PRO A 243 -11.93 -33.68 -21.25
C PRO A 243 -12.31 -32.60 -22.29
N LYS A 244 -13.61 -32.32 -22.48
CA LYS A 244 -14.09 -31.28 -23.42
C LYS A 244 -13.89 -29.85 -22.92
N LEU A 245 -13.55 -29.65 -21.64
CA LEU A 245 -13.29 -28.32 -21.06
C LEU A 245 -11.81 -27.89 -21.19
N GLN A 246 -10.99 -28.65 -21.92
CA GLN A 246 -9.59 -28.31 -22.17
C GLN A 246 -9.50 -27.15 -23.18
N LEU A 247 -9.20 -25.94 -22.68
CA LEU A 247 -8.82 -24.80 -23.50
C LEU A 247 -7.37 -25.00 -24.00
N ASP A 248 -7.23 -25.15 -25.31
CA ASP A 248 -5.93 -25.28 -25.98
C ASP A 248 -5.25 -23.91 -26.07
N VAL A 249 -4.28 -23.66 -25.20
CA VAL A 249 -3.60 -22.35 -25.06
C VAL A 249 -2.40 -22.21 -25.99
N THR A 250 -2.34 -22.99 -27.07
CA THR A 250 -1.18 -22.98 -28.00
C THR A 250 -1.31 -22.05 -29.21
N ASN A 251 -2.32 -21.16 -29.25
CA ASN A 251 -2.37 -20.10 -30.25
C ASN A 251 -2.81 -18.76 -29.65
N ILE A 252 -1.85 -18.02 -29.09
CA ILE A 252 -1.74 -16.55 -29.15
C ILE A 252 -0.26 -16.20 -29.34
#